data_AF-A0A4U0X3M3-F1
#
_entry.id   AF-A0A4U0X3M3-F1
#
_cell.length_a   1.000
_cell.length_b   1.000
_cell.length_c   1.000
_cell.angle_alpha   90.00
_cell.angle_beta   90.00
_cell.angle_gamma   90.00
#
_symmetry.space_group_name_H-M   'P 1'
#
loop_
_entity.id
_entity.type
_entity.pdbx_description
1 polymer ?
#
loop_
_entity_poly.entity_id
_entity_poly.type
_entity_poly.pdbx_seq_one_letter_code
_entity_poly.pdbx_strand_id
1 'polypeptide(L)'
;MALPVVAPPRSHLGKDRDANTLLGRAVVGLGLTGLILYLDEDRVVKVAKTYTLDDFPGHDSGYVEYINDANRESLRRERWIYERLGDHEGIITCFKASDYGIELAFAKQGDLERYIKSNAEPHKPIKTRWILSLTDALSYIHSCRVFVDEIALRNVLVIDGQLKLSDFGQSYLLALAADVDTICENDLTAKIEIYHLGWVIYSIAVWGVHKYYYFEHEDPQWPNLQELPPTRHLFCGTIIQKCWNGDYASMAALNEEAHALLAK
;
A
#
# COMPACT_ATOMS: atom_id res chain seq x y z
N MET A 1 -49.44 16.11 43.85
CA MET A 1 -49.32 14.97 42.92
C MET A 1 -48.15 15.29 42.00
N ALA A 2 -46.97 14.72 42.29
CA ALA A 2 -45.73 15.03 41.59
C ALA A 2 -45.55 14.09 40.40
N LEU A 3 -45.25 14.66 39.22
CA LEU A 3 -44.93 13.91 38.00
C LEU A 3 -43.46 13.46 38.03
N PRO A 4 -43.13 12.29 37.44
CA PRO A 4 -41.81 11.69 37.60
C PRO A 4 -40.76 12.35 36.70
N VAL A 5 -39.58 12.57 37.28
CA VAL A 5 -38.36 12.98 36.57
C VAL A 5 -37.84 11.77 35.78
N VAL A 6 -37.84 11.86 34.45
CA VAL A 6 -37.21 10.87 33.57
C VAL A 6 -35.71 11.14 33.57
N ALA A 7 -34.93 10.19 34.08
CA ALA A 7 -33.47 10.24 34.01
C ALA A 7 -32.99 10.06 32.55
N PRO A 8 -31.92 10.75 32.12
CA PRO A 8 -31.35 10.53 30.80
C PRO A 8 -30.74 9.13 30.70
N PRO A 9 -30.69 8.53 29.50
CA PRO A 9 -30.14 7.19 29.31
C PRO A 9 -28.68 7.15 29.74
N ARG A 10 -28.34 6.13 30.52
CA ARG A 10 -26.96 5.82 30.93
C ARG A 10 -26.10 5.70 29.69
N SER A 11 -25.09 6.56 29.58
CA SER A 11 -23.97 6.33 28.68
C SER A 11 -23.35 4.99 29.05
N HIS A 12 -23.46 4.01 28.16
CA HIS A 12 -22.57 2.88 28.17
C HIS A 12 -21.18 3.42 27.83
N LEU A 13 -20.43 3.83 28.86
CA LEU A 13 -18.98 3.94 28.78
C LEU A 13 -18.43 2.54 28.47
N GLY A 14 -18.38 2.21 27.19
CA GLY A 14 -17.29 1.41 26.67
C GLY A 14 -16.01 2.17 27.01
N LYS A 15 -15.11 1.53 27.75
CA LYS A 15 -13.84 2.12 28.15
C LYS A 15 -13.03 2.43 26.88
N ASP A 16 -12.97 3.70 26.50
CA ASP A 16 -11.93 4.22 25.60
C ASP A 16 -10.56 3.81 26.16
N ARG A 17 -9.90 2.88 25.49
CA ARG A 17 -8.57 2.36 25.86
C ARG A 17 -7.46 2.83 24.93
N ASP A 18 -7.72 3.74 24.00
CA ASP A 18 -6.95 3.68 22.75
C ASP A 18 -5.91 4.79 22.51
N ALA A 19 -5.80 5.82 23.35
CA ALA A 19 -4.75 6.84 23.20
C ALA A 19 -3.51 6.60 24.10
N ASN A 20 -3.71 6.21 25.37
CA ASN A 20 -2.61 6.08 26.34
C ASN A 20 -1.76 4.81 26.18
N THR A 21 -2.24 3.79 25.46
CA THR A 21 -1.59 2.47 25.36
C THR A 21 -0.43 2.45 24.35
N LEU A 22 -0.22 3.55 23.63
CA LEU A 22 0.75 3.69 22.53
C LEU A 22 1.92 4.62 22.87
N LEU A 23 1.82 5.40 23.95
CA LEU A 23 2.92 6.24 24.43
C LEU A 23 4.14 5.39 24.84
N GLY A 24 5.33 5.79 24.37
CA GLY A 24 6.61 5.16 24.74
C GLY A 24 6.99 3.93 23.91
N ARG A 25 6.21 3.55 22.90
CA ARG A 25 6.57 2.46 21.98
C ARG A 25 7.66 2.90 21.01
N ALA A 26 8.55 1.97 20.65
CA ALA A 26 9.61 2.23 19.68
C ALA A 26 9.02 2.49 18.28
N VAL A 27 9.48 3.56 17.64
CA VAL A 27 9.17 3.84 16.23
C VAL A 27 10.04 2.96 15.35
N VAL A 28 9.42 2.14 14.50
CA VAL A 28 10.11 1.21 13.59
C VAL A 28 9.96 1.59 12.13
N GLY A 29 9.09 2.55 11.82
CA GLY A 29 8.89 3.07 10.48
C GLY A 29 8.22 4.43 10.47
N LEU A 30 8.52 5.22 9.43
CA LEU A 30 7.96 6.54 9.19
C LEU A 30 7.37 6.55 7.77
N GLY A 31 6.04 6.61 7.66
CA GLY A 31 5.35 6.83 6.39
C GLY A 31 5.21 8.32 6.09
N LEU A 32 4.46 8.70 5.06
CA LEU A 32 4.15 10.12 4.78
C LEU A 32 3.25 10.70 5.89
N THR A 33 2.08 10.08 6.08
CA THR A 33 1.01 10.52 6.99
C THR A 33 0.95 9.75 8.32
N GLY A 34 1.71 8.65 8.44
CA GLY A 34 1.65 7.75 9.59
C GLY A 34 3.00 7.39 10.21
N LEU A 35 2.95 6.95 11.47
CA LEU A 35 4.06 6.36 12.23
C LEU A 35 3.79 4.88 12.41
N ILE A 36 4.82 4.05 12.27
CA ILE A 36 4.75 2.62 12.57
C ILE A 36 5.40 2.39 13.93
N LEU A 37 4.59 1.98 14.91
CA LEU A 37 5.02 1.70 16.28
C LEU A 37 5.10 0.20 16.50
N TYR A 38 6.18 -0.25 17.14
CA TYR A 38 6.37 -1.64 17.52
C TYR A 38 5.31 -2.07 18.55
N LEU A 39 4.58 -3.16 18.26
CA LEU A 39 3.66 -3.75 19.23
C LEU A 39 4.30 -4.87 20.03
N ASP A 40 4.75 -5.90 19.32
CA ASP A 40 5.43 -7.09 19.82
C ASP A 40 6.14 -7.79 18.66
N GLU A 41 6.61 -9.02 18.88
CA GLU A 41 7.46 -9.73 17.92
C GLU A 41 6.82 -9.87 16.54
N ASP A 42 5.50 -9.99 16.44
CA ASP A 42 4.83 -10.27 15.17
C ASP A 42 3.93 -9.14 14.71
N ARG A 43 3.86 -8.03 15.47
CA ARG A 43 2.89 -6.97 15.23
C ARG A 43 3.49 -5.58 15.32
N VAL A 44 2.96 -4.70 14.48
CA VAL A 44 3.14 -3.25 14.53
C VAL A 44 1.79 -2.57 14.49
N VAL A 45 1.74 -1.30 14.87
CA VAL A 45 0.55 -0.46 14.67
C VAL A 45 0.94 0.79 13.89
N LYS A 46 0.22 1.03 12.80
CA LYS A 46 0.25 2.32 12.11
C LYS A 46 -0.68 3.28 12.80
N VAL A 47 -0.20 4.46 13.17
CA VAL A 47 -0.98 5.56 13.75
C VAL A 47 -0.80 6.81 12.92
N ALA A 48 -1.75 7.74 12.98
CA ALA A 48 -1.60 9.03 12.31
C ALA A 48 -0.46 9.83 12.95
N LYS A 49 0.38 10.47 12.13
CA LYS A 49 1.36 11.45 12.62
C LYS A 49 0.63 12.63 13.22
N THR A 50 1.08 13.01 14.42
CA THR A 50 0.63 14.23 15.10
C THR A 50 1.81 15.16 15.28
N TYR A 51 1.60 16.41 14.92
CA TYR A 51 2.55 17.50 15.07
C TYR A 51 2.06 18.52 16.09
N THR A 52 3.00 19.27 16.62
CA THR A 52 2.82 20.41 17.52
C THR A 52 3.30 21.69 16.84
N LEU A 53 3.09 22.84 17.47
CA LEU A 53 3.60 24.13 16.97
C LEU A 53 5.13 24.16 16.84
N ASP A 54 5.83 23.40 17.69
CA ASP A 54 7.30 23.35 17.67
C ASP A 54 7.84 22.66 16.40
N ASP A 55 7.04 21.80 15.76
CA ASP A 55 7.40 21.10 14.52
C ASP A 55 7.30 22.01 13.28
N PHE A 56 6.55 23.10 13.35
CA PHE A 56 6.33 24.04 12.25
C PHE A 56 6.55 25.50 12.66
N PRO A 57 7.82 25.92 12.90
CA PRO A 57 8.12 27.31 13.23
C PRO A 57 7.59 28.28 12.17
N GLY A 58 6.83 29.29 12.60
CA GLY A 58 6.27 30.30 11.70
C GLY A 58 4.86 29.98 11.16
N HIS A 59 4.29 28.82 11.50
CA HIS A 59 2.89 28.50 11.23
C HIS A 59 2.02 28.70 12.48
N ASP A 60 0.72 28.87 12.27
CA ASP A 60 -0.25 28.97 13.35
C ASP A 60 -0.84 27.59 13.74
N SER A 61 -1.62 27.59 14.81
CA SER A 61 -2.31 26.39 15.31
C SER A 61 -3.29 25.79 14.30
N GLY A 62 -3.86 26.60 13.41
CA GLY A 62 -4.81 26.14 12.41
C GLY A 62 -4.13 25.31 11.32
N TYR A 63 -2.92 25.69 10.91
CA TYR A 63 -2.10 24.88 10.00
C TYR A 63 -1.74 23.52 10.61
N VAL A 64 -1.34 23.49 11.88
CA VAL A 64 -1.01 22.25 12.59
C VAL A 64 -2.24 21.35 12.75
N GLU A 65 -3.40 21.93 13.09
CA GLU A 65 -4.67 21.20 13.16
C GLU A 65 -5.04 20.60 11.81
N TYR A 66 -4.94 21.39 10.73
CA TYR A 66 -5.19 20.95 9.36
C TYR A 66 -4.34 19.73 8.95
N ILE A 67 -3.02 19.76 9.16
CA ILE A 67 -2.15 18.61 8.83
C ILE A 67 -2.50 17.39 9.68
N ASN A 68 -2.72 17.60 10.98
CA ASN A 68 -3.08 16.51 11.88
C ASN A 68 -4.41 15.86 11.49
N ASP A 69 -5.40 16.65 11.07
CA ASP A 69 -6.67 16.15 10.54
C ASP A 69 -6.50 15.42 9.22
N ALA A 70 -5.69 15.94 8.30
CA ALA A 70 -5.38 15.27 7.04
C ALA A 70 -4.71 13.89 7.27
N ASN A 71 -3.78 13.79 8.23
CA ASN A 71 -3.16 12.52 8.59
C ASN A 71 -4.14 11.53 9.21
N ARG A 72 -5.03 12.01 10.09
CA ARG A 72 -6.11 11.18 10.64
C ARG A 72 -7.03 10.67 9.54
N GLU A 73 -7.39 11.52 8.59
CA GLU A 73 -8.26 11.14 7.49
C GLU A 73 -7.59 10.13 6.54
N SER A 74 -6.30 10.29 6.25
CA SER A 74 -5.51 9.28 5.53
C SER A 74 -5.58 7.91 6.22
N LEU A 75 -5.42 7.87 7.56
CA LEU A 75 -5.54 6.62 8.33
C LEU A 75 -6.96 6.03 8.27
N ARG A 76 -8.01 6.87 8.33
CA ARG A 76 -9.41 6.41 8.23
C ARG A 76 -9.73 5.81 6.87
N ARG A 77 -9.25 6.43 5.79
CA ARG A 77 -9.39 5.89 4.43
C ARG A 77 -8.67 4.54 4.30
N GLU A 78 -7.46 4.45 4.82
CA GLU A 78 -6.69 3.20 4.82
C GLU A 78 -7.39 2.09 5.61
N ARG A 79 -8.01 2.40 6.76
CA ARG A 79 -8.86 1.44 7.48
C ARG A 79 -9.96 0.88 6.58
N TRP A 80 -10.72 1.73 5.89
CA TRP A 80 -11.82 1.26 5.04
C TRP A 80 -11.34 0.40 3.89
N ILE A 81 -10.13 0.64 3.40
CA ILE A 81 -9.49 -0.20 2.38
C ILE A 81 -9.16 -1.58 2.97
N TYR A 82 -8.53 -1.67 4.14
CA TYR A 82 -8.30 -2.97 4.79
C TYR A 82 -9.61 -3.71 5.09
N GLU A 83 -10.66 -3.00 5.54
CA GLU A 83 -11.99 -3.59 5.75
C GLU A 83 -12.60 -4.13 4.45
N ARG A 84 -12.42 -3.43 3.33
CA ARG A 84 -12.88 -3.87 2.00
C ARG A 84 -12.11 -5.09 1.49
N LEU A 85 -10.79 -5.07 1.67
CA LEU A 85 -9.87 -6.09 1.17
C LEU A 85 -9.91 -7.38 2.00
N GLY A 86 -10.21 -7.30 3.30
CA GLY A 86 -10.14 -8.47 4.17
C GLY A 86 -8.77 -9.16 4.12
N ASP A 87 -8.76 -10.48 4.31
CA ASP A 87 -7.53 -11.27 4.29
C ASP A 87 -7.21 -11.80 2.89
N HIS A 88 -5.98 -11.54 2.42
CA HIS A 88 -5.46 -12.06 1.17
C HIS A 88 -3.99 -12.44 1.32
N GLU A 89 -3.54 -13.54 0.67
CA GLU A 89 -2.16 -14.01 0.80
C GLU A 89 -1.13 -13.01 0.29
N GLY A 90 -1.45 -12.20 -0.71
CA GLY A 90 -0.56 -11.18 -1.24
C GLY A 90 -0.58 -9.84 -0.49
N ILE A 91 -1.37 -9.68 0.58
CA ILE A 91 -1.53 -8.43 1.33
C ILE A 91 -1.06 -8.64 2.76
N ILE A 92 -0.44 -7.62 3.36
CA ILE A 92 -0.03 -7.67 4.76
C ILE A 92 -1.26 -7.92 5.65
N THR A 93 -1.13 -8.87 6.59
CA THR A 93 -2.23 -9.17 7.51
C THR A 93 -2.55 -7.95 8.36
N CYS A 94 -3.81 -7.53 8.31
CA CYS A 94 -4.39 -6.53 9.18
C CYS A 94 -5.16 -7.23 10.29
N PHE A 95 -4.64 -7.20 11.51
CA PHE A 95 -5.30 -7.87 12.64
C PHE A 95 -6.51 -7.08 13.11
N LYS A 96 -6.39 -5.75 13.14
CA LYS A 96 -7.40 -4.81 13.62
C LYS A 96 -7.19 -3.45 12.97
N ALA A 97 -8.27 -2.76 12.65
CA ALA A 97 -8.23 -1.38 12.22
C ALA A 97 -9.28 -0.55 12.95
N SER A 98 -8.91 0.63 13.39
CA SER A 98 -9.78 1.61 14.05
C SER A 98 -9.44 3.02 13.58
N ASP A 99 -10.20 4.01 14.01
CA ASP A 99 -9.90 5.42 13.71
C ASP A 99 -8.61 5.93 14.38
N TYR A 100 -8.01 5.14 15.29
CA TYR A 100 -6.81 5.50 16.05
C TYR A 100 -5.57 4.71 15.65
N GLY A 101 -5.73 3.57 14.97
CA GLY A 101 -4.60 2.77 14.53
C GLY A 101 -4.98 1.53 13.73
N ILE A 102 -4.01 1.04 12.97
CA ILE A 102 -4.12 -0.17 12.16
C ILE A 102 -3.03 -1.15 12.62
N GLU A 103 -3.43 -2.23 13.29
CA GLU A 103 -2.54 -3.31 13.74
C GLU A 103 -2.21 -4.23 12.55
N LEU A 104 -0.94 -4.30 12.18
CA LEU A 104 -0.45 -5.05 11.02
C LEU A 104 0.61 -6.09 11.43
N ALA A 105 0.81 -7.11 10.60
CA ALA A 105 1.93 -8.05 10.74
C ALA A 105 3.29 -7.33 10.64
N PHE A 106 4.24 -7.71 11.49
CA PHE A 106 5.56 -7.09 11.48
C PHE A 106 6.48 -7.74 10.43
N ALA A 107 6.83 -6.97 9.39
CA ALA A 107 7.80 -7.39 8.37
C ALA A 107 9.25 -7.28 8.85
N LYS A 108 9.72 -8.29 9.60
CA LYS A 108 11.09 -8.37 10.13
C LYS A 108 12.18 -8.30 9.05
N GLN A 109 11.88 -8.80 7.84
CA GLN A 109 12.82 -8.76 6.70
C GLN A 109 12.80 -7.42 5.95
N GLY A 110 11.94 -6.48 6.36
CA GLY A 110 11.82 -5.15 5.78
C GLY A 110 11.09 -5.12 4.44
N ASP A 111 11.18 -3.97 3.79
CA ASP A 111 10.67 -3.74 2.44
C ASP A 111 11.60 -4.36 1.37
N LEU A 112 11.04 -4.57 0.18
CA LEU A 112 11.72 -5.21 -0.93
C LEU A 112 12.89 -4.37 -1.46
N GLU A 113 12.83 -3.04 -1.33
CA GLU A 113 13.95 -2.17 -1.72
C GLU A 113 15.19 -2.46 -0.85
N ARG A 114 15.03 -2.45 0.47
CA ARG A 114 16.10 -2.80 1.41
C ARG A 114 16.52 -4.26 1.26
N TYR A 115 15.56 -5.15 1.00
CA TYR A 115 15.81 -6.57 0.83
C TYR A 115 16.73 -6.85 -0.36
N ILE A 116 16.45 -6.25 -1.53
CA ILE A 116 17.28 -6.37 -2.73
C ILE A 116 18.72 -5.88 -2.46
N LYS A 117 18.87 -4.75 -1.75
CA LYS A 117 20.18 -4.15 -1.44
C LYS A 117 21.03 -5.01 -0.48
N SER A 118 20.39 -5.78 0.40
CA SER A 118 21.05 -6.42 1.53
C SER A 118 21.20 -7.93 1.39
N ASN A 119 20.57 -8.55 0.39
CA ASN A 119 20.54 -10.00 0.21
C ASN A 119 21.07 -10.41 -1.17
N ALA A 120 21.63 -11.62 -1.22
CA ALA A 120 22.01 -12.25 -2.47
C ALA A 120 20.79 -12.46 -3.38
N GLU A 121 21.02 -12.42 -4.68
CA GLU A 121 19.99 -12.68 -5.68
C GLU A 121 19.38 -14.07 -5.48
N PRO A 122 18.05 -14.19 -5.33
CA PRO A 122 17.38 -15.46 -5.22
C PRO A 122 17.29 -16.14 -6.59
N HIS A 123 17.24 -17.46 -6.58
CA HIS A 123 17.05 -18.23 -7.81
C HIS A 123 15.74 -17.89 -8.52
N LYS A 124 15.74 -18.07 -9.84
CA LYS A 124 14.59 -17.80 -10.73
C LYS A 124 13.23 -18.30 -10.19
N PRO A 125 13.08 -19.51 -9.62
CA PRO A 125 11.77 -19.97 -9.11
C PRO A 125 11.18 -19.08 -8.00
N ILE A 126 12.03 -18.50 -7.14
CA ILE A 126 11.59 -17.57 -6.10
C ILE A 126 11.13 -16.25 -6.72
N LYS A 127 11.91 -15.71 -7.67
CA LYS A 127 11.54 -14.51 -8.42
C LYS A 127 10.22 -14.70 -9.17
N THR A 128 10.03 -15.84 -9.80
CA THR A 128 8.76 -16.22 -10.45
C THR A 128 7.60 -16.20 -9.45
N ARG A 129 7.75 -16.86 -8.29
CA ARG A 129 6.71 -16.88 -7.26
C ARG A 129 6.35 -15.48 -6.77
N TRP A 130 7.35 -14.63 -6.55
CA TRP A 130 7.17 -13.25 -6.15
C TRP A 130 6.41 -12.43 -7.18
N ILE A 131 6.76 -12.57 -8.47
CA ILE A 131 6.05 -11.89 -9.56
C ILE A 131 4.59 -12.34 -9.58
N LEU A 132 4.33 -13.65 -9.60
CA LEU A 132 2.96 -14.19 -9.62
C LEU A 132 2.14 -13.76 -8.40
N SER A 133 2.74 -13.74 -7.20
CA SER A 133 2.07 -13.27 -5.99
C SER A 133 1.66 -11.81 -6.07
N LEU A 134 2.49 -10.93 -6.66
CA LEU A 134 2.16 -9.52 -6.83
C LEU A 134 1.05 -9.29 -7.86
N THR A 135 1.09 -10.01 -8.99
CA THR A 135 0.05 -9.90 -10.02
C THR A 135 -1.30 -10.39 -9.51
N ASP A 136 -1.30 -11.49 -8.75
CA ASP A 136 -2.48 -12.05 -8.11
C ASP A 136 -3.06 -11.09 -7.06
N ALA A 137 -2.20 -10.54 -6.19
CA ALA A 137 -2.61 -9.58 -5.16
C ALA A 137 -3.26 -8.32 -5.76
N LEU A 138 -2.66 -7.73 -6.79
CA LEU A 138 -3.22 -6.53 -7.42
C LEU A 138 -4.49 -6.84 -8.21
N SER A 139 -4.57 -8.00 -8.86
CA SER A 139 -5.80 -8.45 -9.51
C SER A 139 -6.93 -8.61 -8.48
N TYR A 140 -6.63 -9.14 -7.29
CA TYR A 140 -7.59 -9.25 -6.19
C TYR A 140 -8.02 -7.86 -5.69
N ILE A 141 -7.08 -6.95 -5.46
CA ILE A 141 -7.36 -5.57 -5.00
C ILE A 141 -8.29 -4.85 -5.99
N HIS A 142 -8.04 -4.97 -7.29
CA HIS A 142 -8.91 -4.42 -8.34
C HIS A 142 -10.30 -5.04 -8.32
N SER A 143 -10.41 -6.36 -8.10
CA SER A 143 -11.71 -7.04 -7.96
C SER A 143 -12.53 -6.50 -6.77
N CYS A 144 -11.86 -5.97 -5.74
CA CYS A 144 -12.47 -5.34 -4.58
C CYS A 144 -12.78 -3.84 -4.77
N ARG A 145 -12.55 -3.31 -5.98
CA ARG A 145 -12.75 -1.90 -6.35
C ARG A 145 -11.88 -0.96 -5.52
N VAL A 146 -10.59 -1.26 -5.48
CA VAL A 146 -9.56 -0.44 -4.85
C VAL A 146 -8.46 -0.15 -5.88
N PHE A 147 -8.00 1.09 -5.94
CA PHE A 147 -6.77 1.46 -6.64
C PHE A 147 -5.65 1.73 -5.64
N VAL A 148 -4.43 1.29 -5.98
CA VAL A 148 -3.21 1.45 -5.20
C VAL A 148 -2.33 2.52 -5.84
N ASP A 149 -2.35 3.72 -5.26
CA ASP A 149 -1.59 4.86 -5.79
C ASP A 149 -0.06 4.67 -5.72
N GLU A 150 0.43 3.99 -4.68
CA GLU A 150 1.86 3.81 -4.46
C GLU A 150 2.35 2.36 -4.64
N ILE A 151 2.33 1.85 -5.88
CA ILE A 151 2.99 0.57 -6.21
C ILE A 151 4.50 0.79 -6.34
N ALA A 152 5.24 0.55 -5.25
CA ALA A 152 6.69 0.72 -5.20
C ALA A 152 7.37 -0.33 -4.31
N LEU A 153 8.67 -0.56 -4.54
CA LEU A 153 9.47 -1.53 -3.76
C LEU A 153 9.43 -1.29 -2.24
N ARG A 154 9.34 -0.02 -1.81
CA ARG A 154 9.23 0.37 -0.39
C ARG A 154 7.91 -0.06 0.28
N ASN A 155 6.86 -0.28 -0.51
CA ASN A 155 5.52 -0.65 -0.03
C ASN A 155 5.24 -2.16 -0.24
N VAL A 156 6.20 -2.90 -0.81
CA VAL A 156 6.19 -4.36 -0.87
C VAL A 156 7.07 -4.89 0.26
N LEU A 157 6.46 -5.55 1.23
CA LEU A 157 7.14 -6.10 2.40
C LEU A 157 7.55 -7.54 2.18
N VAL A 158 8.63 -7.96 2.83
CA VAL A 158 9.06 -9.37 2.86
C VAL A 158 8.71 -9.95 4.23
N ILE A 159 7.86 -10.98 4.26
CA ILE A 159 7.43 -11.69 5.47
C ILE A 159 7.58 -13.19 5.19
N ASP A 160 8.41 -13.87 5.97
CA ASP A 160 8.68 -15.31 5.84
C ASP A 160 9.05 -15.74 4.40
N GLY A 161 9.85 -14.90 3.73
CA GLY A 161 10.27 -15.09 2.34
C GLY A 161 9.18 -14.91 1.28
N GLN A 162 7.97 -14.48 1.66
CA GLN A 162 6.89 -14.09 0.75
C GLN A 162 6.80 -12.56 0.62
N LEU A 163 6.27 -12.09 -0.51
CA LEU A 163 5.98 -10.67 -0.71
C LEU A 163 4.56 -10.34 -0.27
N LYS A 164 4.39 -9.19 0.37
CA LYS A 164 3.11 -8.69 0.85
C LYS A 164 2.99 -7.22 0.48
N LEU A 165 1.93 -6.84 -0.23
CA LEU A 165 1.59 -5.43 -0.43
C LEU A 165 1.16 -4.81 0.89
N SER A 166 1.55 -3.56 1.09
CA SER A 166 1.26 -2.79 2.29
C SER A 166 1.11 -1.31 1.94
N ASP A 167 0.75 -0.51 2.95
CA ASP A 167 0.55 0.94 2.87
C ASP A 167 -0.49 1.36 1.83
N PHE A 168 -1.74 1.37 2.25
CA PHE A 168 -2.86 1.86 1.43
C PHE A 168 -3.25 3.30 1.80
N GLY A 169 -2.35 4.06 2.45
CA GLY A 169 -2.65 5.40 2.98
C GLY A 169 -3.03 6.45 1.93
N GLN A 170 -2.57 6.26 0.69
CA GLN A 170 -2.88 7.08 -0.49
C GLN A 170 -3.75 6.36 -1.52
N SER A 171 -4.16 5.12 -1.23
CA SER A 171 -5.00 4.33 -2.13
C SER A 171 -6.44 4.84 -2.14
N TYR A 172 -7.17 4.50 -3.21
CA TYR A 172 -8.55 4.97 -3.43
C TYR A 172 -9.54 3.84 -3.28
N LEU A 173 -10.55 4.05 -2.43
CA LEU A 173 -11.69 3.16 -2.30
C LEU A 173 -12.77 3.56 -3.30
N LEU A 174 -12.92 2.79 -4.37
CA LEU A 174 -13.87 3.10 -5.43
C LEU A 174 -15.30 2.66 -5.05
N ALA A 175 -16.28 3.24 -5.75
CA ALA A 175 -17.66 2.80 -5.67
C ALA A 175 -17.78 1.34 -6.15
N LEU A 176 -18.64 0.54 -5.51
CA LEU A 176 -18.84 -0.87 -5.87
C LEU A 176 -19.37 -1.08 -7.30
N ALA A 177 -19.94 -0.05 -7.91
CA ALA A 177 -20.39 -0.08 -9.30
C ALA A 177 -19.33 0.41 -10.30
N ALA A 178 -18.21 0.98 -9.85
CA ALA A 178 -17.19 1.57 -10.70
C ALA A 178 -16.46 0.51 -11.54
N ASP A 179 -16.40 0.70 -12.85
CA ASP A 179 -15.58 -0.17 -13.70
C ASP A 179 -14.10 0.16 -13.53
N VAL A 180 -13.37 -0.72 -12.81
CA VAL A 180 -11.96 -0.53 -12.44
C VAL A 180 -11.03 -0.48 -13.65
N ASP A 181 -11.44 -1.06 -14.78
CA ASP A 181 -10.62 -1.14 -15.99
C ASP A 181 -10.68 0.16 -16.82
N THR A 182 -11.70 1.00 -16.60
CA THR A 182 -11.96 2.20 -17.41
C THR A 182 -12.02 3.50 -16.59
N ILE A 183 -12.23 3.41 -15.28
CA ILE A 183 -12.28 4.59 -14.41
C ILE A 183 -10.91 5.28 -14.28
N CYS A 184 -10.95 6.60 -14.18
CA CYS A 184 -9.83 7.45 -13.79
C CYS A 184 -10.20 8.14 -12.48
N GLU A 185 -9.44 7.86 -11.42
CA GLU A 185 -9.65 8.44 -10.09
C GLU A 185 -8.40 9.26 -9.72
N ASN A 186 -8.55 10.57 -9.61
CA ASN A 186 -7.43 11.50 -9.35
C ASN A 186 -6.22 11.27 -10.26
N ASP A 187 -6.47 11.21 -11.58
CA ASP A 187 -5.50 10.92 -12.65
C ASP A 187 -4.88 9.51 -12.63
N LEU A 188 -5.21 8.68 -11.64
CA LEU A 188 -4.79 7.29 -11.55
C LEU A 188 -5.73 6.38 -12.36
N THR A 189 -5.13 5.46 -13.12
CA THR A 189 -5.83 4.43 -13.90
C THR A 189 -5.16 3.07 -13.69
N ALA A 190 -5.89 1.99 -13.97
CA ALA A 190 -5.34 0.63 -13.94
C ALA A 190 -4.06 0.48 -14.79
N LYS A 191 -3.96 1.21 -15.92
CA LYS A 191 -2.77 1.21 -16.77
C LYS A 191 -1.54 1.81 -16.08
N ILE A 192 -1.72 2.87 -15.30
CA ILE A 192 -0.64 3.51 -14.54
C ILE A 192 -0.16 2.56 -13.42
N GLU A 193 -1.09 1.89 -12.73
CA GLU A 193 -0.73 0.86 -11.73
C GLU A 193 0.03 -0.31 -12.35
N ILE A 194 -0.44 -0.83 -13.49
CA ILE A 194 0.25 -1.88 -14.26
C ILE A 194 1.65 -1.41 -14.66
N TYR A 195 1.78 -0.16 -15.07
CA TYR A 195 3.06 0.43 -15.44
C TYR A 195 4.03 0.48 -14.24
N HIS A 196 3.58 0.91 -13.05
CA HIS A 196 4.38 0.86 -11.82
C HIS A 196 4.73 -0.57 -11.41
N LEU A 197 3.79 -1.51 -11.53
CA LEU A 197 4.06 -2.93 -11.30
C LEU A 197 5.14 -3.46 -12.25
N GLY A 198 5.17 -3.00 -13.51
CA GLY A 198 6.24 -3.30 -14.46
C GLY A 198 7.64 -2.96 -13.93
N TRP A 199 7.79 -1.83 -13.23
CA TRP A 199 9.05 -1.43 -12.57
C TRP A 199 9.42 -2.30 -11.37
N VAL A 200 8.42 -2.73 -10.59
CA VAL A 200 8.62 -3.68 -9.49
C VAL A 200 9.07 -5.04 -10.03
N ILE A 201 8.39 -5.57 -11.06
CA ILE A 201 8.75 -6.82 -11.73
C ILE A 201 10.14 -6.73 -12.34
N TYR A 202 10.48 -5.63 -13.01
CA TYR A 202 11.81 -5.40 -13.56
C TYR A 202 12.89 -5.45 -12.46
N SER A 203 12.66 -4.77 -11.35
CA SER A 203 13.58 -4.74 -10.20
C SER A 203 13.82 -6.13 -9.61
N ILE A 204 12.77 -6.96 -9.51
CA ILE A 204 12.88 -8.36 -9.09
C ILE A 204 13.68 -9.16 -10.12
N ALA A 205 13.38 -8.99 -11.41
CA ALA A 205 13.98 -9.75 -12.50
C ALA A 205 15.50 -9.54 -12.59
N VAL A 206 15.95 -8.28 -12.53
CA VAL A 206 17.39 -7.93 -12.58
C VAL A 206 18.07 -7.94 -11.21
N TRP A 207 17.31 -8.15 -10.13
CA TRP A 207 17.77 -8.01 -8.75
C TRP A 207 18.47 -6.67 -8.48
N GLY A 208 17.79 -5.58 -8.79
CA GLY A 208 18.32 -4.23 -8.63
C GLY A 208 17.22 -3.22 -8.35
N VAL A 209 17.51 -2.24 -7.50
CA VAL A 209 16.54 -1.21 -7.10
C VAL A 209 16.36 -0.19 -8.23
N HIS A 210 15.18 -0.19 -8.83
CA HIS A 210 14.76 0.83 -9.78
C HIS A 210 13.53 1.53 -9.23
N LYS A 211 13.60 2.87 -9.16
CA LYS A 211 12.51 3.71 -8.68
C LYS A 211 12.00 4.51 -9.87
N TYR A 212 10.71 4.43 -10.10
CA TYR A 212 10.03 5.27 -11.06
C TYR A 212 8.65 5.59 -10.51
N TYR A 213 8.28 6.86 -10.53
CA TYR A 213 6.94 7.31 -10.19
C TYR A 213 6.40 8.14 -11.35
N TYR A 214 5.24 7.75 -11.86
CA TYR A 214 4.67 8.37 -13.07
C TYR A 214 4.37 9.85 -12.87
N PHE A 215 3.87 10.22 -11.69
CA PHE A 215 3.47 11.59 -11.37
C PHE A 215 4.61 12.43 -10.76
N GLU A 216 5.88 12.00 -10.85
CA GLU A 216 7.02 12.84 -10.41
C GLU A 216 7.28 14.02 -11.36
N HIS A 217 6.76 13.99 -12.58
CA HIS A 217 6.94 15.03 -13.60
C HIS A 217 5.75 16.01 -13.65
N GLU A 218 6.03 17.30 -13.92
CA GLU A 218 5.01 18.36 -14.02
C GLU A 218 3.95 18.09 -15.10
N ASP A 219 4.33 17.42 -16.18
CA ASP A 219 3.44 16.92 -17.24
C ASP A 219 3.76 15.44 -17.49
N PRO A 220 3.11 14.51 -16.76
CA PRO A 220 3.46 13.11 -16.80
C PRO A 220 3.01 12.49 -18.12
N GLN A 221 3.98 12.14 -18.97
CA GLN A 221 3.77 11.51 -20.25
C GLN A 221 4.16 10.04 -20.21
N TRP A 222 3.44 9.23 -20.99
CA TRP A 222 3.81 7.83 -21.18
C TRP A 222 5.22 7.75 -21.79
N PRO A 223 6.14 6.97 -21.20
CA PRO A 223 7.54 7.00 -21.63
C PRO A 223 7.71 6.42 -23.03
N ASN A 224 8.73 6.90 -23.74
CA ASN A 224 9.15 6.27 -24.98
C ASN A 224 9.84 4.94 -24.66
N LEU A 225 9.39 3.84 -25.29
CA LEU A 225 9.97 2.51 -25.08
C LEU A 225 11.48 2.43 -25.32
N GLN A 226 12.04 3.32 -26.15
CA GLN A 226 13.48 3.38 -26.43
C GLN A 226 14.30 3.92 -25.24
N GLU A 227 13.65 4.66 -24.34
CA GLU A 227 14.26 5.20 -23.11
C GLU A 227 14.18 4.21 -21.95
N LEU A 228 13.41 3.13 -22.11
CA LEU A 228 13.25 2.10 -21.08
C LEU A 228 14.36 1.05 -21.14
N PRO A 229 14.71 0.43 -19.99
CA PRO A 229 15.73 -0.60 -19.96
C PRO A 229 15.38 -1.82 -20.83
N PRO A 230 16.38 -2.50 -21.42
CA PRO A 230 16.11 -3.65 -22.28
C PRO A 230 15.58 -4.85 -21.49
N THR A 231 14.52 -5.49 -21.97
CA THR A 231 13.87 -6.63 -21.29
C THR A 231 14.09 -7.98 -21.97
N ARG A 232 14.56 -8.00 -23.23
CA ARG A 232 14.68 -9.21 -24.08
C ARG A 232 15.46 -10.39 -23.50
N HIS A 233 16.34 -10.13 -22.54
CA HIS A 233 17.20 -11.13 -21.90
C HIS A 233 16.58 -11.68 -20.60
N LEU A 234 15.48 -11.10 -20.13
CA LEU A 234 14.82 -11.46 -18.89
C LEU A 234 13.79 -12.56 -19.13
N PHE A 235 13.68 -13.49 -18.19
CA PHE A 235 12.73 -14.60 -18.27
C PHE A 235 11.26 -14.17 -18.26
N CYS A 236 10.96 -12.97 -17.75
CA CYS A 236 9.65 -12.33 -17.75
C CYS A 236 9.63 -11.05 -18.62
N GLY A 237 10.58 -10.92 -19.56
CA GLY A 237 10.78 -9.69 -20.33
C GLY A 237 9.56 -9.25 -21.14
N THR A 238 8.79 -10.20 -21.68
CA THR A 238 7.53 -9.93 -22.39
C THR A 238 6.48 -9.27 -21.49
N ILE A 239 6.33 -9.75 -20.25
CA ILE A 239 5.36 -9.19 -19.29
C ILE A 239 5.76 -7.75 -18.96
N ILE A 240 7.03 -7.51 -18.63
CA ILE A 240 7.53 -6.16 -18.31
C ILE A 240 7.30 -5.20 -19.48
N GLN A 241 7.61 -5.63 -20.70
CA GLN A 241 7.43 -4.79 -21.89
C GLN A 241 5.96 -4.43 -22.13
N LYS A 242 5.04 -5.39 -21.95
CA LYS A 242 3.60 -5.13 -22.08
C LYS A 242 3.05 -4.21 -20.98
N CYS A 243 3.58 -4.32 -19.75
CA CYS A 243 3.25 -3.38 -18.67
C CYS A 243 3.63 -1.95 -19.08
N TRP A 244 4.85 -1.78 -19.59
CA TRP A 244 5.36 -0.47 -19.99
C TRP A 244 4.79 0.07 -21.28
N ASN A 245 4.25 -0.77 -22.17
CA ASN A 245 3.59 -0.32 -23.40
C ASN A 245 2.09 -0.02 -23.20
N GLY A 246 1.53 -0.36 -22.03
CA GLY A 246 0.11 -0.21 -21.76
C GLY A 246 -0.76 -1.19 -22.54
N ASP A 247 -0.21 -2.37 -22.86
CA ASP A 247 -0.86 -3.41 -23.68
C ASP A 247 -1.89 -4.24 -22.91
N TYR A 248 -1.84 -4.21 -21.58
CA TYR A 248 -2.81 -4.88 -20.74
C TYR A 248 -4.07 -4.03 -20.58
N ALA A 249 -5.23 -4.64 -20.85
CA ALA A 249 -6.53 -4.00 -20.65
C ALA A 249 -6.92 -3.90 -19.18
N SER A 250 -6.44 -4.83 -18.34
CA SER A 250 -6.75 -4.91 -16.91
C SER A 250 -5.65 -5.64 -16.15
N MET A 251 -5.63 -5.47 -14.81
CA MET A 251 -4.73 -6.22 -13.94
C MET A 251 -5.00 -7.73 -13.97
N ALA A 252 -6.27 -8.12 -14.19
CA ALA A 252 -6.66 -9.51 -14.38
C ALA A 252 -6.03 -10.11 -15.65
N ALA A 253 -6.05 -9.39 -16.78
CA ALA A 253 -5.42 -9.84 -18.03
C ALA A 253 -3.90 -10.00 -17.88
N LEU A 254 -3.26 -9.12 -17.10
CA LEU A 254 -1.85 -9.24 -16.75
C LEU A 254 -1.61 -10.50 -15.91
N ASN A 255 -2.43 -10.73 -14.87
CA ASN A 255 -2.29 -11.88 -13.99
C ASN A 255 -2.44 -13.21 -14.74
N GLU A 256 -3.47 -13.34 -15.58
CA GLU A 256 -3.71 -14.54 -16.39
C GLU A 256 -2.51 -14.88 -17.29
N GLU A 257 -1.96 -13.91 -18.00
CA GLU A 257 -0.81 -14.14 -18.86
C GLU A 257 0.47 -14.43 -18.06
N ALA A 258 0.67 -13.75 -16.92
CA ALA A 258 1.81 -14.02 -16.04
C ALA A 258 1.81 -15.47 -15.57
N HIS A 259 0.66 -15.99 -15.14
CA HIS A 259 0.51 -17.40 -14.78
C HIS A 259 0.74 -18.34 -15.97
N ALA A 260 0.17 -18.04 -17.15
CA ALA A 260 0.33 -18.86 -18.34
C ALA A 260 1.79 -18.96 -18.84
N LEU A 261 2.58 -17.91 -18.65
CA LEU A 261 3.97 -17.86 -19.10
C LEU A 261 4.98 -18.34 -18.05
N LEU A 262 4.75 -18.06 -16.77
CA LEU A 262 5.75 -18.25 -15.73
C LEU A 262 5.51 -19.47 -14.83
N ALA A 263 4.28 -19.97 -14.70
CA ALA A 263 3.96 -21.10 -13.82
C ALA A 263 4.31 -22.49 -14.40
N LYS A 264 5.15 -22.53 -15.45
CA LYS A 264 5.58 -23.75 -16.14
C LYS A 264 6.83 -24.37 -15.52
#